data_AF-A0A8H8N3G0-F1
#
_entry.id   AF-A0A8H8N3G0-F1
#
_cell.length_a   1.000
_cell.length_b   1.000
_cell.length_c   1.000
_cell.angle_alpha   90.00
_cell.angle_beta   90.00
_cell.angle_gamma   90.00
#
_symmetry.space_group_name_H-M   'P 1'
#
loop_
_entity.id
_entity.type
_entity.pdbx_description
1 polymer ?
#
loop_
_entity_poly.entity_id
_entity_poly.type
_entity_poly.pdbx_seq_one_letter_code
_entity_poly.pdbx_strand_id
1 'polypeptide(L)'
;MQTVKRTAHLFNLDPAADPGSFEYEPAIDIRDLISLEDVMEELGFGPNGGLIYCFEYLLKNMDWLDEELGEYDNDYIIIDCPGQIELYTHHPLLPALMSHLSYGDPTLWSLPPRLSVYGG
;
A
#
# COMPACT_ATOMS: atom_id res chain seq x y z
N MET A 1 -1.04 -17.43 29.77
CA MET A 1 -1.60 -16.69 28.61
C MET A 1 -0.49 -15.77 28.14
N GLN A 2 0.21 -16.11 27.05
CA GLN A 2 1.13 -15.18 26.40
C GLN A 2 0.28 -14.21 25.59
N THR A 3 0.22 -12.96 26.01
CA THR A 3 -0.28 -11.87 25.19
C THR A 3 0.74 -11.67 24.07
N VAL A 4 0.47 -12.20 22.87
CA VAL A 4 1.30 -11.91 21.70
C VAL A 4 1.07 -10.42 21.39
N LYS A 5 2.02 -9.58 21.79
CA LYS A 5 2.05 -8.17 21.43
C LYS A 5 2.57 -8.13 19.99
N ARG A 6 1.66 -8.26 19.02
CA ARG A 6 2.01 -8.04 17.61
C ARG A 6 2.23 -6.55 17.42
N THR A 7 3.31 -6.17 16.77
CA THR A 7 3.59 -4.78 16.42
C THR A 7 2.75 -4.42 15.20
N ALA A 8 2.38 -3.15 15.05
CA ALA A 8 1.70 -2.67 13.86
C ALA A 8 2.66 -1.78 13.09
N HIS A 9 2.79 -2.03 11.79
CA HIS A 9 3.67 -1.31 10.88
C HIS A 9 2.81 -0.58 9.83
N LEU A 10 3.20 0.64 9.52
CA LEU A 10 2.50 1.45 8.52
C LEU A 10 3.12 1.20 7.15
N PHE A 11 2.30 0.82 6.18
CA PHE A 11 2.68 0.76 4.77
C PHE A 11 2.01 1.91 4.03
N ASN A 12 2.79 2.90 3.60
CA ASN A 12 2.31 3.96 2.73
C ASN A 12 2.19 3.45 1.29
N LEU A 13 0.95 3.40 0.78
CA LEU A 13 0.66 3.05 -0.62
C LEU A 13 0.39 4.30 -1.48
N ASP A 14 0.48 5.52 -0.93
CA ASP A 14 0.25 6.74 -1.68
C ASP A 14 1.57 7.31 -2.24
N PRO A 15 1.81 7.22 -3.57
CA PRO A 15 3.00 7.78 -4.21
C PRO A 15 2.97 9.30 -4.28
N ALA A 16 1.84 9.95 -3.98
CA ALA A 16 1.68 11.40 -3.91
C ALA A 16 1.72 11.95 -2.48
N ALA A 17 1.94 11.09 -1.47
CA ALA A 17 2.03 11.54 -0.08
C ALA A 17 3.22 12.48 0.14
N ASP A 18 3.00 13.52 0.95
CA ASP A 18 4.06 14.44 1.36
C ASP A 18 4.93 13.78 2.45
N PRO A 19 6.27 13.82 2.39
CA PRO A 19 7.12 13.26 3.45
C PRO A 19 6.81 13.82 4.85
N GLY A 20 6.31 15.05 4.95
CA GLY A 20 5.89 15.69 6.19
C GLY A 20 4.46 15.39 6.64
N SER A 21 3.66 14.61 5.88
CA SER A 21 2.28 14.31 6.25
C SER A 21 2.13 13.19 7.28
N PHE A 22 3.19 12.44 7.55
CA PHE A 22 3.15 11.30 8.46
C PHE A 22 3.53 11.69 9.89
N GLU A 23 2.66 11.38 10.86
CA GLU A 23 2.97 11.53 12.30
C GLU A 23 3.98 10.46 12.77
N TYR A 24 4.02 9.32 12.07
CA TYR A 24 4.93 8.20 12.29
C TYR A 24 5.55 7.77 10.96
N GLU A 25 6.86 7.54 10.95
CA GLU A 25 7.57 7.09 9.75
C GLU A 25 6.98 5.76 9.26
N PRO A 26 6.55 5.67 7.98
CA PRO A 26 6.07 4.42 7.42
C PRO A 26 7.20 3.39 7.42
N ALA A 27 6.87 2.16 7.79
CA ALA A 27 7.80 1.04 7.77
C ALA A 27 8.08 0.56 6.34
N ILE A 28 7.11 0.73 5.44
CA ILE A 28 7.22 0.47 4.02
C ILE A 28 6.63 1.67 3.30
N ASP A 29 7.30 2.19 2.29
CA ASP A 29 6.83 3.35 1.52
C ASP A 29 6.93 3.09 0.02
N ILE A 30 5.80 3.15 -0.69
CA ILE A 30 5.77 3.01 -2.15
C ILE A 30 6.69 4.01 -2.85
N ARG A 31 6.96 5.17 -2.24
CA ARG A 31 7.83 6.20 -2.81
C ARG A 31 9.29 5.76 -2.94
N ASP A 32 9.72 4.78 -2.15
CA ASP A 32 11.06 4.17 -2.29
C ASP A 32 11.17 3.33 -3.57
N LEU A 33 10.04 2.81 -4.06
CA LEU A 33 9.94 2.15 -5.35
C LEU A 33 9.68 3.15 -6.49
N ILE A 34 8.68 4.01 -6.32
CA ILE A 34 8.25 4.99 -7.33
C ILE A 34 7.41 6.12 -6.70
N SER A 35 7.78 7.37 -6.98
CA SER A 35 7.02 8.55 -6.55
C SER A 35 6.24 9.20 -7.70
N LEU A 36 5.14 9.89 -7.37
CA LEU A 36 4.38 10.64 -8.38
C LEU A 36 5.20 11.77 -8.99
N GLU A 37 6.04 12.44 -8.18
CA GLU A 37 6.88 13.55 -8.61
C GLU A 37 7.87 13.10 -9.69
N ASP A 38 8.61 12.01 -9.44
CA ASP A 38 9.57 11.45 -10.41
C ASP A 38 8.88 11.07 -11.73
N VAL A 39 7.70 10.47 -11.64
CA VAL A 39 6.92 10.07 -12.82
C VAL A 39 6.45 11.29 -13.63
N MET A 40 6.05 12.36 -12.95
CA MET A 40 5.63 13.60 -13.61
C MET A 40 6.82 14.32 -14.27
N GLU A 41 7.97 14.37 -13.59
CA GLU A 41 9.18 15.04 -14.08
C GLU A 41 9.86 14.26 -15.21
N GLU A 42 10.02 12.95 -15.06
CA GLU A 42 10.77 12.13 -16.02
C GLU A 42 9.93 11.69 -17.23
N LEU A 43 8.66 11.32 -17.01
CA LEU A 43 7.79 10.77 -18.07
C LEU A 43 6.82 11.82 -18.64
N GLY A 44 6.75 13.01 -18.05
CA GLY A 44 5.89 14.09 -18.51
C GLY A 44 4.39 13.81 -18.36
N PHE A 45 4.03 12.88 -17.47
CA PHE A 45 2.62 12.62 -17.16
C PHE A 45 2.02 13.73 -16.31
N GLY A 46 0.70 13.95 -16.45
CA GLY A 46 -0.06 14.75 -15.49
C GLY A 46 -0.36 13.96 -14.21
N PRO A 47 -0.82 14.60 -13.12
CA PRO A 47 -1.02 13.97 -11.82
C PRO A 47 -1.81 12.65 -11.87
N ASN A 48 -2.96 12.64 -12.55
CA ASN A 48 -3.79 11.44 -12.64
C ASN A 48 -3.12 10.31 -13.46
N GLY A 49 -2.42 10.67 -14.53
CA GLY A 49 -1.71 9.70 -15.37
C GLY A 49 -0.48 9.12 -14.66
N GLY A 50 0.22 9.96 -13.90
CA GLY A 50 1.35 9.55 -13.09
C GLY A 50 0.93 8.61 -11.96
N LEU A 51 -0.20 8.86 -11.29
CA LEU A 51 -0.73 7.98 -10.26
C LEU A 51 -1.02 6.57 -10.80
N ILE A 52 -1.70 6.48 -11.94
CA ILE A 52 -1.98 5.19 -12.59
C ILE A 52 -0.68 4.46 -12.93
N TYR A 53 0.30 5.18 -13.46
CA TYR A 53 1.60 4.61 -13.80
C TYR A 53 2.34 4.07 -12.58
N CYS A 54 2.35 4.82 -11.46
CA CYS A 54 2.96 4.37 -10.20
C CYS A 54 2.42 3.01 -9.76
N PHE A 55 1.09 2.84 -9.79
CA PHE A 55 0.49 1.56 -9.41
C PHE A 55 0.73 0.45 -10.41
N GLU A 56 0.71 0.74 -11.71
CA GLU A 56 1.09 -0.26 -12.72
C GLU A 56 2.55 -0.71 -12.55
N TYR A 57 3.42 0.21 -12.14
CA TYR A 57 4.81 -0.09 -11.82
C TYR A 57 4.90 -0.97 -10.56
N LEU A 58 4.14 -0.65 -9.50
CA LEU A 58 4.04 -1.52 -8.33
C LEU A 58 3.56 -2.93 -8.71
N LEU A 59 2.48 -3.06 -9.49
CA LEU A 59 1.97 -4.36 -9.94
C LEU A 59 2.99 -5.20 -10.73
N LYS A 60 3.91 -4.54 -11.45
CA LYS A 60 4.99 -5.20 -12.20
C LYS A 60 6.19 -5.57 -11.33
N ASN A 61 6.32 -4.94 -10.16
CA ASN A 61 7.42 -5.12 -9.22
C ASN A 61 6.91 -5.65 -7.87
N MET A 62 5.98 -6.62 -7.90
CA MET A 62 5.45 -7.24 -6.68
C MET A 62 6.53 -7.96 -5.86
N ASP A 63 7.61 -8.40 -6.50
CA ASP A 63 8.75 -9.01 -5.80
C ASP A 63 9.39 -8.02 -4.79
N TRP A 64 9.43 -6.71 -5.10
CA TRP A 64 9.90 -5.69 -4.15
C TRP A 64 8.98 -5.62 -2.93
N LEU A 65 7.66 -5.66 -3.15
CA LEU A 65 6.71 -5.66 -2.05
C LEU A 65 6.86 -6.90 -1.17
N ASP A 66 7.09 -8.08 -1.76
CA ASP A 66 7.32 -9.32 -1.01
C ASP A 66 8.60 -9.26 -0.17
N GLU A 67 9.66 -8.62 -0.67
CA GLU A 67 10.89 -8.39 0.07
C GLU A 67 10.67 -7.48 1.28
N GLU A 68 9.97 -6.35 1.09
CA GLU A 68 9.63 -5.42 2.18
C GLU A 68 8.69 -6.05 3.22
N LEU A 69 7.72 -6.86 2.78
CA LEU A 69 6.76 -7.53 3.67
C LEU A 69 7.39 -8.68 4.46
N GLY A 70 8.38 -9.37 3.89
CA GLY A 70 9.04 -10.51 4.52
C GLY A 70 9.75 -10.16 5.85
N GLU A 71 10.05 -8.89 6.08
CA GLU A 71 10.59 -8.42 7.37
C GLU A 71 9.52 -8.45 8.50
N TYR A 72 8.24 -8.59 8.17
CA TYR A 72 7.11 -8.37 9.07
C TYR A 72 6.12 -9.55 9.18
N ASP A 73 6.53 -10.77 8.82
CA ASP A 73 5.71 -12.01 8.73
C ASP A 73 4.79 -12.36 9.93
N ASN A 74 4.94 -11.74 11.10
CA ASN A 74 4.10 -11.97 12.29
C ASN A 74 3.44 -10.72 12.88
N ASP A 75 3.53 -9.59 12.19
CA ASP A 75 3.04 -8.29 12.64
C ASP A 75 1.80 -7.85 11.86
N TYR A 76 1.12 -6.81 12.37
CA TYR A 76 0.00 -6.18 11.68
C TYR A 76 0.52 -5.13 10.71
N ILE A 77 -0.04 -5.07 9.51
CA ILE A 77 0.27 -4.03 8.52
C ILE A 77 -0.95 -3.16 8.33
N ILE A 78 -0.78 -1.86 8.55
CA ILE A 78 -1.79 -0.84 8.28
C ILE A 78 -1.44 -0.23 6.93
N ILE A 79 -2.29 -0.43 5.93
CA ILE A 79 -2.09 0.11 4.59
C ILE A 79 -2.76 1.48 4.53
N ASP A 80 -1.97 2.52 4.30
CA ASP A 80 -2.48 3.86 4.02
C ASP A 80 -2.69 4.00 2.51
N CYS A 81 -3.97 4.04 2.14
CA CYS A 81 -4.39 4.08 0.75
C CYS A 81 -4.56 5.54 0.30
N PRO A 82 -4.06 5.95 -0.88
CA PRO A 82 -4.32 7.26 -1.47
C PRO A 82 -5.79 7.70 -1.38
N GLY A 83 -6.01 8.98 -1.05
CA GLY A 83 -7.33 9.53 -0.76
C GLY A 83 -8.29 9.65 -1.95
N GLN A 84 -7.83 9.41 -3.18
CA GLN A 84 -8.65 9.49 -4.38
C GLN A 84 -9.31 8.14 -4.69
N ILE A 85 -10.56 7.99 -4.26
CA ILE A 85 -11.42 6.83 -4.51
C ILE A 85 -11.52 6.45 -6.01
N GLU A 86 -11.44 7.42 -6.93
CA GLU A 86 -11.55 7.12 -8.37
C GLU A 86 -10.42 6.22 -8.89
N LEU A 87 -9.26 6.20 -8.23
CA LEU A 87 -8.11 5.39 -8.63
C LEU A 87 -8.34 3.88 -8.43
N TYR A 88 -9.19 3.49 -7.47
CA TYR A 88 -9.45 2.08 -7.13
C TYR A 88 -10.63 1.46 -7.87
N THR A 89 -11.50 2.30 -8.43
CA THR A 89 -12.74 1.82 -9.05
C THR A 89 -12.56 1.41 -10.50
N HIS A 90 -11.58 1.98 -11.20
CA HIS A 90 -11.40 1.81 -12.64
C HIS A 90 -10.19 0.96 -13.01
N HIS A 91 -9.25 0.77 -12.08
CA HIS A 91 -8.03 -0.01 -12.31
C HIS A 91 -7.96 -1.18 -11.31
N PRO A 92 -7.67 -2.42 -11.75
CA PRO A 92 -7.65 -3.62 -10.89
C PRO A 92 -6.51 -3.66 -9.86
N LEU A 93 -5.93 -2.52 -9.49
CA LEU A 93 -4.82 -2.37 -8.55
C LEU A 93 -5.14 -2.95 -7.18
N LEU A 94 -6.24 -2.49 -6.56
CA LEU A 94 -6.61 -2.93 -5.21
C LEU A 94 -7.01 -4.41 -5.18
N PRO A 95 -7.83 -4.93 -6.12
CA PRO A 95 -8.07 -6.37 -6.20
C PRO A 95 -6.81 -7.21 -6.40
N ALA A 96 -5.87 -6.76 -7.26
CA ALA A 96 -4.63 -7.48 -7.51
C ALA A 96 -3.72 -7.48 -6.29
N LEU A 97 -3.51 -6.32 -5.67
CA LEU A 97 -2.75 -6.17 -4.43
C LEU A 97 -3.34 -7.01 -3.30
N MET A 98 -4.66 -6.93 -3.09
CA MET A 98 -5.35 -7.73 -2.08
C MET A 98 -5.26 -9.23 -2.38
N SER A 99 -5.35 -9.65 -3.65
CA SER A 99 -5.20 -11.05 -4.03
C SER A 99 -3.78 -11.56 -3.77
N HIS A 100 -2.77 -10.73 -4.02
CA HIS A 100 -1.37 -11.01 -3.75
C HIS A 100 -1.13 -11.18 -2.25
N LEU A 101 -1.57 -10.21 -1.44
CA LEU A 101 -1.46 -10.24 0.03
C LEU A 101 -2.26 -11.38 0.67
N SER A 102 -3.42 -11.74 0.10
CA SER A 102 -4.27 -12.83 0.62
C SER A 102 -3.74 -14.22 0.30
N TYR A 103 -2.78 -14.36 -0.61
CA TYR A 103 -2.24 -15.66 -1.01
C TYR A 103 -1.43 -16.34 0.11
N GLY A 104 -1.04 -15.59 1.15
CA GLY A 104 -0.33 -16.10 2.33
C GLY A 104 -1.20 -16.83 3.36
N ASP A 105 -2.50 -16.52 3.47
CA ASP A 105 -3.42 -17.22 4.39
C ASP A 105 -4.90 -17.12 3.93
N PRO A 106 -5.46 -18.20 3.34
CA PRO A 106 -6.87 -18.24 2.91
C PRO A 106 -7.87 -18.19 4.08
N THR A 107 -7.44 -18.24 5.34
CA THR A 107 -8.33 -18.16 6.51
C THR A 107 -8.66 -16.71 6.93
N LEU A 108 -7.92 -15.70 6.46
CA LEU A 108 -8.21 -14.28 6.70
C LEU A 108 -9.56 -13.83 6.12
N TRP A 109 -10.08 -14.51 5.09
CA TRP A 109 -11.41 -14.25 4.53
C TRP A 109 -12.58 -14.81 5.37
N SER A 110 -12.30 -15.70 6.32
CA SER A 110 -13.34 -16.33 7.15
C SER A 110 -13.74 -15.52 8.39
N LEU A 111 -13.04 -14.43 8.67
CA LEU A 111 -13.39 -13.49 9.73
C LEU A 111 -13.95 -12.21 9.10
N PRO A 112 -15.06 -11.65 9.62
CA PRO A 112 -15.62 -10.41 9.10
C PRO A 112 -14.55 -9.30 9.14
N PRO A 113 -14.42 -8.48 8.10
CA PRO A 113 -13.39 -7.46 8.03
C PRO A 113 -13.62 -6.46 9.17
N ARG A 114 -12.74 -6.48 10.17
CA ARG A 114 -12.54 -5.30 11.03
C ARG A 114 -11.63 -4.33 10.30
N LEU A 115 -12.10 -3.85 9.15
CA LEU A 115 -11.59 -2.64 8.53
C LEU A 115 -12.29 -1.48 9.25
N SER A 116 -11.65 -0.91 10.27
CA SER A 116 -12.09 0.36 10.85
C SER A 116 -11.58 1.47 9.94
N VAL A 117 -12.35 1.78 8.89
CA VAL A 117 -12.18 3.02 8.14
C VAL A 117 -12.60 4.16 9.07
N TYR A 118 -11.63 4.88 9.64
CA TYR A 118 -11.89 6.14 10.33
C TYR A 118 -12.15 7.21 9.26
N GLY A 119 -13.42 7.35 8.86
CA GLY A 119 -13.91 8.55 8.20
C GLY A 119 -14.18 9.62 9.25
N GLY A 120 -13.62 10.81 9.07
CA GLY A 120 -14.09 12.04 9.72
C GLY A 120 -15.38 12.54 9.08
#